data_AF-A0A5U1J6Y0-F1
#
_entry.id   AF-A0A5U1J6Y0-F1
#
_cell.length_a   1.000
_cell.length_b   1.000
_cell.length_c   1.000
_cell.angle_alpha   90.00
_cell.angle_beta   90.00
_cell.angle_gamma   90.00
#
_symmetry.space_group_name_H-M   'P 1'
#
loop_
_entity.id
_entity.type
_entity.pdbx_description
1 polymer ?
#
loop_
_entity_poly.entity_id
_entity_poly.type
_entity_poly.pdbx_seq_one_letter_code
_entity_poly.pdbx_strand_id
1 'polypeptide(L)'
;MIMGIERADIAIRFTEERAKSGYSQRDLANQLGVSVETVRRYEAGLSRIDAEFLAKAAGFGMDVQYILVGIRTNNIKEVEKATAPLRDAPETPPVVSINSSSNVIGVAQTGATINQISNINPVTKTIAKVEPGKEHITDEQAARLQALVKTVVETEARIKREPKSFRAVWGALNSHCKASSYRLIPLTSYEKAEKYLLNWVGRLNSSASAPKKDNAAWRNRRYAYIKINTKDDISALRLKNTLQRKYNVSSISELTDEDLDKVYRSIASSRTRSKK
;
A
#
# COMPACT_ATOMS: atom_id res chain seq x y z
N MET A 1 51.80 20.91 6.69
CA MET A 1 50.45 20.80 6.08
C MET A 1 49.48 20.55 7.22
N ILE A 2 48.78 21.58 7.68
CA ILE A 2 47.78 21.43 8.75
C ILE A 2 46.55 20.85 8.06
N MET A 3 46.26 19.56 8.24
CA MET A 3 44.98 19.00 7.79
C MET A 3 43.88 19.65 8.62
N GLY A 4 43.11 20.55 8.00
CA GLY A 4 41.93 21.14 8.62
C GLY A 4 40.94 20.04 8.94
N ILE A 5 40.40 20.03 10.16
CA ILE A 5 39.35 19.09 10.55
C ILE A 5 38.08 19.51 9.80
N GLU A 6 37.71 18.76 8.76
CA GLU A 6 36.51 19.04 7.99
C GLU A 6 35.26 18.54 8.71
N ARG A 7 34.13 19.22 8.48
CA ARG A 7 32.85 18.82 9.12
C ARG A 7 32.40 17.42 8.72
N ALA A 8 32.72 17.01 7.51
CA ALA A 8 32.46 15.66 7.02
C ALA A 8 33.20 14.61 7.85
N ASP A 9 34.45 14.89 8.25
CA ASP A 9 35.24 13.96 9.07
C ASP A 9 34.64 13.77 10.47
N ILE A 10 34.18 14.88 11.08
CA ILE A 10 33.48 14.84 12.38
C ILE A 10 32.18 14.04 12.26
N ALA A 11 31.41 14.23 11.18
CA ALA A 11 30.15 13.53 10.94
C ALA A 11 30.36 12.01 10.75
N ILE A 12 31.41 11.62 10.03
CA ILE A 12 31.80 10.21 9.86
C ILE A 12 32.15 9.59 11.21
N ARG A 13 33.04 10.24 11.99
CA ARG A 13 33.45 9.74 13.32
C ARG A 13 32.30 9.68 14.32
N PHE A 14 31.37 10.64 14.26
CA PHE A 14 30.15 10.61 15.06
C PHE A 14 29.26 9.42 14.70
N THR A 15 29.13 9.11 13.40
CA THR A 15 28.37 7.94 12.94
C THR A 15 29.03 6.64 13.41
N GLU A 16 30.36 6.56 13.34
CA GLU A 16 31.14 5.41 13.81
C GLU A 16 30.99 5.19 15.31
N GLU A 17 31.12 6.24 16.14
CA GLU A 17 30.97 6.10 17.59
C GLU A 17 29.53 5.77 17.97
N ARG A 18 28.50 6.36 17.33
CA ARG A 18 27.12 5.95 17.57
C ARG A 18 26.92 4.45 17.25
N ALA A 19 27.41 4.01 16.09
CA ALA A 19 27.27 2.62 15.66
C ALA A 19 28.00 1.66 16.61
N LYS A 20 29.19 2.05 17.09
CA LYS A 20 30.00 1.29 18.05
C LYS A 20 29.34 1.21 19.43
N SER A 21 28.73 2.28 19.91
CA SER A 21 27.94 2.27 21.16
C SER A 21 26.60 1.53 21.02
N GLY A 22 26.25 1.05 19.83
CA GLY A 22 25.07 0.21 19.60
C GLY A 22 23.74 0.96 19.54
N TYR A 23 23.75 2.29 19.53
CA TYR A 23 22.54 3.10 19.47
C TYR A 23 22.04 3.27 18.04
N SER A 24 20.73 3.14 17.79
CA SER A 24 20.15 3.64 16.53
C SER A 24 20.06 5.18 16.54
N GLN A 25 19.93 5.81 15.37
CA GLN A 25 19.72 7.28 15.28
C GLN A 25 18.52 7.73 16.14
N ARG A 26 17.47 6.91 16.20
CA ARG A 26 16.27 7.19 16.97
C ARG A 26 16.51 7.02 18.47
N ASP A 27 17.21 5.97 18.88
CA ASP A 27 17.49 5.71 20.29
C ASP A 27 18.39 6.78 20.88
N LEU A 28 19.42 7.19 20.12
CA LEU A 28 20.30 8.26 20.54
C LEU A 28 19.56 9.60 20.67
N ALA A 29 18.70 9.90 19.69
CA ALA A 29 17.88 11.11 19.72
C ALA A 29 16.98 11.15 20.98
N ASN A 30 16.34 10.03 21.32
CA ASN A 30 15.49 9.91 22.49
C ASN A 30 16.28 10.07 23.81
N GLN A 31 17.45 9.44 23.92
CA GLN A 31 18.29 9.54 25.12
C GLN A 31 18.83 10.95 25.36
N LEU A 32 19.20 11.63 24.28
CA LEU A 32 19.74 12.99 24.33
C LEU A 32 18.65 14.08 24.36
N GLY A 33 17.37 13.70 24.21
CA GLY A 33 16.24 14.62 24.19
C GLY A 33 16.19 15.52 22.95
N VAL A 34 16.67 15.03 21.80
CA VAL A 34 16.67 15.75 20.52
C VAL A 34 15.80 15.05 19.48
N SER A 35 15.53 15.72 18.35
CA SER A 35 14.81 15.09 17.25
C SER A 35 15.70 14.10 16.48
N VAL A 36 15.10 13.06 15.90
CA VAL A 36 15.81 12.10 15.03
C VAL A 36 16.45 12.80 13.82
N GLU A 37 15.77 13.82 13.28
CA GLU A 37 16.29 14.62 12.17
C GLU A 37 17.54 15.42 12.57
N THR A 38 17.64 15.85 13.83
CA THR A 38 18.84 16.51 14.36
C THR A 38 20.05 15.59 14.29
N VAL A 39 19.93 14.35 14.77
CA VAL A 39 21.00 13.34 14.72
C VAL A 39 21.36 13.01 13.27
N ARG A 40 20.36 12.81 12.40
CA ARG A 40 20.59 12.59 10.96
C ARG A 40 21.38 13.74 10.31
N ARG A 41 21.05 14.99 10.62
CA ARG A 41 21.74 16.17 10.07
C ARG A 41 23.18 16.28 10.55
N TYR A 42 23.47 15.85 11.77
CA TYR A 42 24.84 15.75 12.28
C TYR A 42 25.63 14.66 11.57
N GLU A 43 25.06 13.47 11.39
CA GLU A 43 25.71 12.37 10.65
C GLU A 43 25.91 12.68 9.16
N ALA A 44 25.08 13.53 8.58
CA ALA A 44 25.22 13.99 7.20
C ALA A 44 26.17 15.21 7.05
N GLY A 45 26.73 15.74 8.15
CA GLY A 45 27.57 16.95 8.14
C GLY A 45 26.81 18.24 7.76
N LEU A 46 25.48 18.19 7.71
CA LEU A 46 24.60 19.31 7.30
C LEU A 46 24.37 20.33 8.41
N SER A 47 24.73 20.00 9.65
CA SER A 47 24.59 20.90 10.80
C SER A 47 25.79 20.77 11.74
N ARG A 48 26.09 21.84 12.49
CA ARG A 48 27.14 21.84 13.50
C ARG A 48 26.65 21.12 14.76
N ILE A 49 27.44 20.16 15.24
CA ILE A 49 27.19 19.47 16.51
C ILE A 49 27.48 20.45 17.64
N ASP A 50 26.55 20.56 18.58
CA ASP A 50 26.68 21.46 19.72
C ASP A 50 27.54 20.84 20.84
N ALA A 51 28.23 21.68 21.61
CA ALA A 51 29.05 21.24 22.74
C ALA A 51 28.19 20.59 23.83
N GLU A 52 26.98 21.11 24.08
CA GLU A 52 26.03 20.51 25.03
C GLU A 52 25.60 19.12 24.59
N PHE A 53 25.40 18.93 23.28
CA PHE A 53 25.04 17.63 22.71
C PHE A 53 26.19 16.62 22.89
N LEU A 54 27.43 17.03 22.63
CA LEU A 54 28.61 16.18 22.85
C LEU A 54 28.82 15.83 24.33
N ALA A 55 28.58 16.78 25.24
CA ALA A 55 28.67 16.52 26.68
C ALA A 55 27.64 15.48 27.13
N LYS A 56 26.39 15.60 26.68
CA LYS A 56 25.35 14.59 26.96
C LYS A 56 25.72 13.24 26.34
N ALA A 57 26.21 13.25 25.10
CA ALA A 57 26.69 12.06 24.40
C ALA A 57 27.81 11.32 25.15
N ALA A 58 28.75 12.05 25.78
CA ALA A 58 29.80 11.48 26.61
C ALA A 58 29.23 10.69 27.80
N GLY A 59 28.16 11.19 28.43
CA GLY A 59 27.47 10.51 29.53
C GLY A 59 26.79 9.19 29.13
N PHE A 60 26.61 8.95 27.83
CA PHE A 60 26.11 7.68 27.26
C PHE A 60 27.24 6.84 26.65
N GLY A 61 28.50 7.12 26.99
CA GLY A 61 29.65 6.30 26.62
C GLY A 61 30.15 6.50 25.19
N MET A 62 29.86 7.65 24.56
CA MET A 62 30.48 8.03 23.29
C MET A 62 31.79 8.81 23.50
N ASP A 63 32.82 8.47 22.72
CA ASP A 63 34.12 9.13 22.79
C ASP A 63 34.13 10.48 22.05
N VAL A 64 33.89 11.57 22.78
CA VAL A 64 33.88 12.94 22.23
C VAL A 64 35.25 13.34 21.66
N GLN A 65 36.36 12.89 22.24
CA GLN A 65 37.69 13.21 21.73
C GLN A 65 37.93 12.52 20.39
N TYR A 66 37.47 11.28 20.22
CA TYR A 66 37.51 10.62 18.92
C TYR A 66 36.66 11.38 17.89
N ILE A 67 35.43 11.79 18.25
CA ILE A 67 34.55 12.54 17.35
C ILE A 67 35.22 13.82 16.84
N LEU A 68 35.88 14.57 17.73
CA LEU A 68 36.48 15.86 17.40
C LEU A 68 37.86 15.73 16.73
N VAL A 69 38.74 14.89 17.27
CA VAL A 69 40.17 14.87 16.92
C VAL A 69 40.56 13.61 16.14
N GLY A 70 39.74 12.56 16.18
CA GLY A 70 40.01 11.28 15.53
C GLY A 70 40.99 10.39 16.31
N ILE A 71 41.35 10.80 17.53
CA ILE A 71 42.22 10.05 18.43
C ILE A 71 41.34 9.45 19.53
N ARG A 72 41.40 8.12 19.70
CA ARG A 72 40.62 7.42 20.71
C ARG A 72 41.18 7.66 22.11
N THR A 73 40.29 7.79 23.07
CA THR A 73 40.64 7.88 24.49
C THR A 73 40.71 6.51 25.13
N ASN A 74 41.70 6.34 26.02
CA ASN A 74 41.81 5.16 26.87
C ASN A 74 41.01 5.31 28.18
N ASN A 75 40.52 6.52 28.49
CA ASN A 75 39.91 6.88 29.78
C ASN A 75 38.38 7.02 29.72
N ILE A 76 37.71 6.39 28.75
CA ILE A 76 36.25 6.51 28.53
C ILE A 76 35.47 6.23 29.83
N LYS A 77 35.88 5.23 30.61
CA LYS A 77 35.24 4.85 31.88
C LYS A 77 35.36 5.88 33.00
N GLU A 78 36.40 6.72 32.97
CA GLU A 78 36.57 7.80 33.95
C GLU A 78 35.72 9.01 33.58
N VAL A 79 35.60 9.30 32.29
CA VAL A 79 34.74 10.38 31.76
C VAL A 79 33.27 10.06 31.99
N GLU A 80 32.84 8.80 31.78
CA GLU A 80 31.49 8.34 32.11
C GLU A 80 31.17 8.55 33.59
N LYS A 81 32.09 8.26 34.51
CA LYS A 81 31.89 8.48 35.95
C LYS A 81 31.82 9.96 36.32
N ALA A 82 32.55 10.83 35.62
CA ALA A 82 32.58 12.27 35.87
C ALA A 82 31.38 13.02 35.27
N THR A 83 30.81 12.50 34.17
CA THR A 83 29.65 13.09 33.48
C THR A 83 28.33 12.38 33.76
N ALA A 84 28.36 11.24 34.46
CA ALA A 84 27.17 10.59 34.97
C ALA A 84 26.41 11.56 35.90
N PRO A 85 25.11 11.79 35.68
CA PRO A 85 24.33 12.59 36.61
C PRO A 85 24.39 11.94 37.99
N LEU A 86 24.72 12.73 39.02
CA LEU A 86 24.66 12.36 40.44
C LEU A 86 23.28 11.75 40.73
N ARG A 87 23.20 10.42 40.68
CA ARG A 87 22.03 9.64 41.07
C ARG A 87 22.25 9.21 42.51
N ASP A 88 21.70 9.97 43.44
CA ASP A 88 21.44 9.49 44.80
C ASP A 88 20.45 8.31 44.72
N ALA A 89 20.93 7.07 44.89
CA ALA A 89 20.11 5.91 45.27
C ALA A 89 20.97 4.66 45.62
N PRO A 90 20.49 3.78 46.52
CA PRO A 90 21.29 3.02 47.49
C PRO A 90 21.86 1.69 46.96
N GLU A 91 22.92 1.25 47.63
CA GLU A 91 23.63 -0.01 47.43
C GLU A 91 22.76 -1.22 47.83
N THR A 92 22.13 -1.90 46.87
CA THR A 92 21.94 -3.37 46.91
C THR A 92 21.58 -3.88 45.51
N PRO A 93 22.27 -4.90 44.97
CA PRO A 93 21.90 -5.50 43.69
C PRO A 93 20.76 -6.52 43.89
N PRO A 94 19.65 -6.47 43.11
CA PRO A 94 18.70 -7.55 43.10
C PRO A 94 19.23 -8.70 42.23
N VAL A 95 19.28 -9.90 42.79
CA VAL A 95 19.58 -11.14 42.07
C VAL A 95 18.30 -11.64 41.41
N VAL A 96 18.27 -11.75 40.08
CA VAL A 96 17.13 -12.29 39.32
C VAL A 96 17.51 -13.66 38.77
N SER A 97 16.81 -14.71 39.21
CA SER A 97 16.88 -16.08 38.68
C SER A 97 15.96 -16.20 37.46
N ILE A 98 16.48 -16.71 36.33
CA ILE A 98 15.74 -16.86 35.07
C ILE A 98 15.55 -18.35 34.76
N ASN A 99 14.29 -18.81 34.77
CA ASN A 99 13.90 -20.15 34.38
C ASN A 99 13.10 -20.11 33.06
N SER A 100 13.67 -20.75 32.03
CA SER A 100 13.02 -21.43 30.89
C SER A 100 12.52 -20.67 29.64
N SER A 101 13.01 -21.19 28.50
CA SER A 101 12.43 -21.36 27.15
C SER A 101 12.12 -20.14 26.27
N SER A 102 13.10 -19.74 25.44
CA SER A 102 13.06 -19.78 23.94
C SER A 102 13.94 -18.68 23.31
N ASN A 103 14.78 -19.09 22.36
CA ASN A 103 15.72 -18.31 21.53
C ASN A 103 16.95 -17.68 22.21
N VAL A 104 18.08 -18.36 22.04
CA VAL A 104 19.43 -17.89 22.39
C VAL A 104 19.93 -16.94 21.30
N ILE A 105 20.15 -15.67 21.65
CA ILE A 105 20.95 -14.72 20.88
C ILE A 105 22.07 -14.24 21.79
N GLY A 106 23.31 -14.59 21.43
CA GLY A 106 24.56 -13.99 21.94
C GLY A 106 24.94 -14.35 23.38
N VAL A 107 26.01 -15.14 23.53
CA VAL A 107 26.73 -15.25 24.81
C VAL A 107 27.40 -13.91 25.07
N ALA A 108 26.87 -13.13 26.02
CA ALA A 108 27.46 -11.90 26.47
C ALA A 108 28.24 -12.15 27.77
N GLN A 109 29.49 -11.67 27.84
CA GLN A 109 30.34 -11.73 29.03
C GLN A 109 29.67 -11.02 30.23
N THR A 110 30.07 -11.46 31.42
CA THR A 110 29.69 -10.90 32.73
C THR A 110 29.82 -9.37 32.72
N GLY A 111 28.69 -8.67 32.70
CA GLY A 111 28.63 -7.19 32.67
C GLY A 111 27.88 -6.58 31.49
N ALA A 112 27.39 -7.37 30.53
CA ALA A 112 26.61 -6.85 29.41
C ALA A 112 25.10 -6.80 29.72
N THR A 113 24.52 -5.60 29.70
CA THR A 113 23.08 -5.34 29.89
C THR A 113 22.34 -5.51 28.56
N ILE A 114 21.55 -6.57 28.41
CA ILE A 114 20.70 -6.76 27.21
C ILE A 114 19.42 -5.93 27.40
N ASN A 115 19.38 -4.74 26.82
CA ASN A 115 18.17 -3.92 26.77
C ASN A 115 17.26 -4.39 25.63
N GLN A 116 16.36 -5.33 25.90
CA GLN A 116 15.31 -5.71 24.95
C GLN A 116 14.25 -4.61 24.88
N ILE A 117 14.48 -3.58 24.07
CA ILE A 117 13.53 -2.48 23.84
C ILE A 117 12.51 -2.93 22.78
N SER A 118 11.49 -3.68 23.20
CA SER A 118 10.33 -3.99 22.34
C SER A 118 9.37 -2.79 22.34
N ASN A 119 9.69 -1.75 21.58
CA ASN A 119 8.77 -0.64 21.30
C ASN A 119 7.64 -1.11 20.38
N ILE A 120 6.59 -1.69 20.96
CA ILE A 120 5.35 -2.00 20.25
C ILE A 120 4.45 -0.78 20.40
N ASN A 121 4.50 0.19 19.47
CA ASN A 121 3.51 1.26 19.42
C ASN A 121 2.16 0.64 19.00
N PRO A 122 1.17 0.46 19.91
CA PRO A 122 -0.09 -0.16 19.53
C PRO A 122 -0.92 0.85 18.74
N VAL A 123 -0.93 0.72 17.41
CA VAL A 123 -1.81 1.51 16.55
C VAL A 123 -3.25 1.06 16.80
N THR A 124 -4.00 1.79 17.62
CA THR A 124 -5.43 1.54 17.84
C THR A 124 -6.22 2.03 16.63
N LYS A 125 -6.54 1.12 15.70
CA LYS A 125 -7.47 1.41 14.62
C LYS A 125 -8.89 1.36 15.18
N THR A 126 -9.61 2.47 15.14
CA THR A 126 -11.06 2.48 15.37
C THR A 126 -11.73 1.73 14.22
N ILE A 127 -12.09 0.47 14.47
CA ILE A 127 -12.82 -0.36 13.51
C ILE A 127 -14.30 -0.02 13.67
N ALA A 128 -14.91 0.55 12.63
CA ALA A 128 -16.36 0.74 12.60
C ALA A 128 -17.05 -0.63 12.72
N LYS A 129 -18.00 -0.75 13.65
CA LYS A 129 -18.84 -1.94 13.78
C LYS A 129 -19.69 -2.07 12.52
N VAL A 130 -19.58 -3.20 11.83
CA VAL A 130 -20.41 -3.51 10.67
C VAL A 130 -21.68 -4.16 11.19
N GLU A 131 -22.83 -3.60 10.83
CA GLU A 131 -24.15 -4.19 11.06
C GLU A 131 -24.76 -4.64 9.72
N PRO A 132 -24.54 -5.89 9.28
CA PRO A 132 -25.07 -6.39 8.02
C PRO A 132 -26.60 -6.49 8.04
N GLY A 133 -27.25 -6.07 6.97
CA GLY A 133 -28.69 -6.25 6.75
C GLY A 133 -29.62 -5.27 7.47
N LYS A 134 -29.11 -4.52 8.46
CA LYS A 134 -29.86 -3.42 9.10
C LYS A 134 -29.52 -2.08 8.44
N GLU A 135 -28.28 -1.63 8.63
CA GLU A 135 -27.80 -0.36 8.05
C GLU A 135 -26.94 -0.60 6.80
N HIS A 136 -26.17 -1.70 6.80
CA HIS A 136 -25.22 -2.00 5.74
C HIS A 136 -25.71 -3.13 4.83
N ILE A 137 -25.06 -3.26 3.67
CA ILE A 137 -25.30 -4.35 2.73
C ILE A 137 -25.28 -5.72 3.42
N THR A 138 -26.10 -6.64 2.92
CA THR A 138 -26.09 -8.03 3.39
C THR A 138 -24.82 -8.74 2.94
N ASP A 139 -24.49 -9.86 3.58
CA ASP A 139 -23.31 -10.65 3.20
C ASP A 139 -23.42 -11.20 1.76
N GLU A 140 -24.63 -11.56 1.33
CA GLU A 140 -24.89 -12.00 -0.06
C GLU A 140 -24.62 -10.87 -1.07
N GLN A 141 -25.10 -9.66 -0.77
CA GLN A 141 -24.85 -8.47 -1.57
C GLN A 141 -23.35 -8.13 -1.60
N ALA A 142 -22.67 -8.27 -0.48
CA ALA A 142 -21.22 -8.08 -0.39
C ALA A 142 -20.46 -9.10 -1.26
N ALA A 143 -20.84 -10.37 -1.22
CA ALA A 143 -20.28 -11.42 -2.07
C ALA A 143 -20.52 -11.12 -3.56
N ARG A 144 -21.71 -10.62 -3.92
CA ARG A 144 -22.03 -10.18 -5.28
C ARG A 144 -21.12 -9.06 -5.75
N LEU A 145 -20.88 -8.04 -4.92
CA LEU A 145 -19.95 -6.96 -5.24
C LEU A 145 -18.51 -7.47 -5.39
N GLN A 146 -18.06 -8.40 -4.55
CA GLN A 146 -16.75 -9.02 -4.68
C GLN A 146 -16.59 -9.76 -6.02
N ALA A 147 -17.59 -10.54 -6.42
CA ALA A 147 -17.60 -11.23 -7.70
C ALA A 147 -17.51 -10.22 -8.86
N LEU A 148 -18.30 -9.14 -8.81
CA LEU A 148 -18.25 -8.09 -9.83
C LEU A 148 -16.89 -7.39 -9.89
N VAL A 149 -16.29 -7.04 -8.75
CA VAL A 149 -14.94 -6.46 -8.71
C VAL A 149 -13.90 -7.40 -9.32
N LYS A 150 -13.98 -8.71 -9.04
CA LYS A 150 -13.11 -9.71 -9.67
C LYS A 150 -13.26 -9.69 -11.19
N THR A 151 -14.50 -9.70 -11.70
CA THR A 151 -14.75 -9.64 -13.16
C THR A 151 -14.20 -8.35 -13.79
N VAL A 152 -14.25 -7.21 -13.08
CA VAL A 152 -13.67 -5.94 -13.55
C VAL A 152 -12.16 -6.06 -13.68
N VAL A 153 -11.47 -6.56 -12.65
CA VAL A 153 -10.00 -6.69 -12.65
C VAL A 153 -9.53 -7.66 -13.74
N GLU A 154 -10.19 -8.81 -13.89
CA GLU A 154 -9.89 -9.77 -14.95
C GLU A 154 -10.11 -9.18 -16.35
N THR A 155 -11.14 -8.36 -16.51
CA THR A 155 -11.44 -7.70 -17.80
C THR A 155 -10.45 -6.56 -18.08
N GLU A 156 -10.07 -5.78 -17.06
CA GLU A 156 -8.99 -4.77 -17.17
C GLU A 156 -7.67 -5.45 -17.59
N ALA A 157 -7.29 -6.55 -16.95
CA ALA A 157 -6.06 -7.31 -17.25
C ALA A 157 -6.00 -7.81 -18.70
N ARG A 158 -7.13 -8.27 -19.24
CA ARG A 158 -7.21 -8.73 -20.64
C ARG A 158 -7.07 -7.58 -21.65
N ILE A 159 -7.59 -6.39 -21.34
CA ILE A 159 -7.77 -5.32 -22.32
C ILE A 159 -6.72 -4.22 -22.19
N LYS A 160 -6.49 -3.70 -20.99
CA LYS A 160 -5.59 -2.54 -20.82
C LYS A 160 -4.14 -2.95 -20.73
N ARG A 161 -3.24 -2.02 -21.08
CA ARG A 161 -1.79 -2.19 -20.87
C ARG A 161 -1.43 -2.08 -19.39
N GLU A 162 -2.08 -1.14 -18.70
CA GLU A 162 -1.92 -0.90 -17.27
C GLU A 162 -3.26 -1.22 -16.58
N PRO A 163 -3.44 -2.47 -16.13
CA PRO A 163 -4.68 -2.87 -15.48
C PRO A 163 -4.77 -2.30 -14.08
N LYS A 164 -6.00 -2.00 -13.65
CA LYS A 164 -6.27 -1.56 -12.29
C LYS A 164 -6.23 -2.75 -11.33
N SER A 165 -5.54 -2.57 -10.20
CA SER A 165 -5.52 -3.55 -9.12
C SER A 165 -6.86 -3.61 -8.38
N PHE A 166 -7.11 -4.70 -7.66
CA PHE A 166 -8.27 -4.85 -6.78
C PHE A 166 -8.44 -3.64 -5.85
N ARG A 167 -7.34 -3.17 -5.24
CA ARG A 167 -7.35 -2.01 -4.35
C ARG A 167 -7.81 -0.74 -5.05
N ALA A 168 -7.40 -0.52 -6.30
CA ALA A 168 -7.83 0.63 -7.08
C ALA A 168 -9.33 0.57 -7.45
N VAL A 169 -9.84 -0.63 -7.77
CA VAL A 169 -11.27 -0.82 -8.07
C VAL A 169 -12.12 -0.62 -6.82
N TRP A 170 -11.71 -1.19 -5.67
CA TRP A 170 -12.39 -0.97 -4.39
C TRP A 170 -12.34 0.50 -3.97
N GLY A 171 -11.21 1.18 -4.11
CA GLY A 171 -11.09 2.60 -3.82
C GLY A 171 -12.06 3.45 -4.64
N ALA A 172 -12.21 3.14 -5.94
CA ALA A 172 -13.15 3.83 -6.81
C ALA A 172 -14.62 3.54 -6.43
N LEU A 173 -14.96 2.29 -6.10
CA LEU A 173 -16.31 1.91 -5.67
C LEU A 173 -16.69 2.58 -4.33
N ASN A 174 -15.79 2.50 -3.35
CA ASN A 174 -15.98 3.08 -2.01
C ASN A 174 -16.19 4.60 -2.11
N SER A 175 -15.39 5.28 -2.94
CA SER A 175 -15.56 6.71 -3.24
C SER A 175 -16.92 7.01 -3.89
N HIS A 176 -17.34 6.19 -4.87
CA HIS A 176 -18.63 6.36 -5.56
C HIS A 176 -19.85 6.17 -4.63
N CYS A 177 -19.73 5.28 -3.65
CA CYS A 177 -20.75 5.03 -2.63
C CYS A 177 -20.57 5.87 -1.35
N LYS A 178 -19.54 6.74 -1.28
CA LYS A 178 -19.20 7.54 -0.09
C LYS A 178 -19.03 6.71 1.19
N ALA A 179 -18.47 5.50 1.08
CA ALA A 179 -18.21 4.60 2.19
C ALA A 179 -16.69 4.41 2.38
N SER A 180 -16.22 4.21 3.60
CA SER A 180 -14.79 3.93 3.87
C SER A 180 -14.39 2.50 3.47
N SER A 181 -15.31 1.56 3.62
CA SER A 181 -15.18 0.15 3.24
C SER A 181 -16.44 -0.32 2.53
N TYR A 182 -16.33 -1.30 1.65
CA TYR A 182 -17.50 -1.83 0.93
C TYR A 182 -18.51 -2.48 1.87
N ARG A 183 -18.06 -3.03 3.00
CA ARG A 183 -18.94 -3.57 4.06
C ARG A 183 -19.74 -2.50 4.81
N LEU A 184 -19.33 -1.24 4.68
CA LEU A 184 -20.01 -0.09 5.28
C LEU A 184 -20.85 0.66 4.24
N ILE A 185 -21.10 0.05 3.07
CA ILE A 185 -22.00 0.61 2.08
C ILE A 185 -23.44 0.49 2.63
N PRO A 186 -24.21 1.59 2.66
CA PRO A 186 -25.61 1.54 3.07
C PRO A 186 -26.45 0.65 2.15
N LEU A 187 -27.43 -0.07 2.70
CA LEU A 187 -28.31 -0.97 1.95
C LEU A 187 -29.00 -0.28 0.75
N THR A 188 -29.46 0.96 0.95
CA THR A 188 -30.10 1.79 -0.09
C THR A 188 -29.20 2.10 -1.28
N SER A 189 -27.88 2.03 -1.09
CA SER A 189 -26.89 2.34 -2.12
C SER A 189 -26.35 1.10 -2.83
N TYR A 190 -26.83 -0.10 -2.49
CA TYR A 190 -26.43 -1.35 -3.12
C TYR A 190 -26.66 -1.36 -4.64
N GLU A 191 -27.87 -1.01 -5.09
CA GLU A 191 -28.19 -1.00 -6.53
C GLU A 191 -27.29 -0.05 -7.32
N LYS A 192 -26.97 1.10 -6.71
CA LYS A 192 -26.04 2.07 -7.26
C LYS A 192 -24.62 1.49 -7.38
N ALA A 193 -24.17 0.74 -6.37
CA ALA A 193 -22.86 0.08 -6.36
C ALA A 193 -22.77 -1.00 -7.45
N GLU A 194 -23.77 -1.88 -7.53
CA GLU A 194 -23.84 -2.95 -8.54
C GLU A 194 -23.88 -2.36 -9.95
N LYS A 195 -24.75 -1.39 -10.20
CA LYS A 195 -24.86 -0.71 -11.51
C LYS A 195 -23.54 -0.05 -11.92
N TYR A 196 -22.80 0.54 -10.99
CA TYR A 196 -21.51 1.15 -11.27
C TYR A 196 -20.48 0.13 -11.77
N LEU A 197 -20.37 -1.02 -11.10
CA LEU A 197 -19.45 -2.10 -11.49
C LEU A 197 -19.84 -2.72 -12.83
N LEU A 198 -21.14 -2.97 -13.05
CA LEU A 198 -21.66 -3.49 -14.32
C LEU A 198 -21.35 -2.53 -15.48
N ASN A 199 -21.58 -1.23 -15.28
CA ASN A 199 -21.23 -0.20 -16.26
C ASN A 199 -19.72 -0.12 -16.51
N TRP A 200 -18.89 -0.42 -15.52
CA TRP A 200 -17.44 -0.50 -15.69
C TRP A 200 -17.06 -1.64 -16.62
N VAL A 201 -17.55 -2.85 -16.36
CA VAL A 201 -17.35 -4.03 -17.24
C VAL A 201 -17.83 -3.73 -18.66
N GLY A 202 -19.02 -3.11 -18.80
CA GLY A 202 -19.57 -2.71 -20.09
C GLY A 202 -18.70 -1.73 -20.87
N ARG A 203 -18.14 -0.70 -20.20
CA ARG A 203 -17.21 0.26 -20.81
C ARG A 203 -15.92 -0.39 -21.27
N LEU A 204 -15.36 -1.31 -20.48
CA LEU A 204 -14.15 -2.04 -20.86
C LEU A 204 -14.38 -2.92 -22.09
N ASN A 205 -15.48 -3.66 -22.10
CA ASN A 205 -15.85 -4.53 -23.20
C ASN A 205 -16.22 -3.80 -24.50
N SER A 206 -16.57 -2.52 -24.39
CA SER A 206 -16.88 -1.63 -25.52
C SER A 206 -15.69 -0.76 -25.92
N SER A 207 -14.54 -0.90 -25.26
CA SER A 207 -13.35 -0.12 -25.59
C SER A 207 -12.73 -0.56 -26.92
N ALA A 208 -12.08 0.37 -27.63
CA ALA A 208 -11.49 0.12 -28.95
C ALA A 208 -10.39 -0.97 -28.95
N SER A 209 -9.77 -1.22 -27.79
CA SER A 209 -8.75 -2.26 -27.62
C SER A 209 -9.32 -3.65 -27.39
N ALA A 210 -10.61 -3.76 -27.04
CA ALA A 210 -11.24 -5.04 -26.71
C ALA A 210 -11.29 -6.04 -27.88
N PRO A 211 -11.67 -5.66 -29.13
CA PRO A 211 -11.65 -6.58 -30.26
C PRO A 211 -10.23 -7.02 -30.64
N LYS A 212 -9.22 -6.16 -30.41
CA LYS A 212 -7.84 -6.42 -30.80
C LYS A 212 -7.13 -7.41 -29.87
N LYS A 213 -7.44 -7.37 -28.57
CA LYS A 213 -6.76 -8.19 -27.55
C LYS A 213 -7.54 -9.43 -27.12
N ASP A 214 -8.87 -9.39 -27.15
CA ASP A 214 -9.75 -10.48 -26.71
C ASP A 214 -10.76 -10.82 -27.82
N ASN A 215 -10.26 -11.05 -29.04
CA ASN A 215 -11.08 -11.11 -30.25
C ASN A 215 -12.17 -12.19 -30.17
N ALA A 216 -11.80 -13.44 -29.86
CA ALA A 216 -12.75 -14.56 -29.84
C ALA A 216 -13.84 -14.38 -28.77
N ALA A 217 -13.48 -14.04 -27.54
CA ALA A 217 -14.48 -13.82 -26.50
C ALA A 217 -15.32 -12.56 -26.77
N TRP A 218 -14.73 -11.53 -27.38
CA TRP A 218 -15.44 -10.33 -27.82
C TRP A 218 -16.51 -10.67 -28.88
N ARG A 219 -16.15 -11.41 -29.93
CA ARG A 219 -17.09 -11.87 -30.99
C ARG A 219 -18.18 -12.77 -30.40
N ASN A 220 -17.82 -13.75 -29.57
CA ASN A 220 -18.78 -14.65 -28.92
C ASN A 220 -19.83 -13.90 -28.10
N ARG A 221 -19.43 -12.86 -27.35
CA ARG A 221 -20.36 -12.01 -26.61
C ARG A 221 -21.31 -11.23 -27.52
N ARG A 222 -20.82 -10.73 -28.67
CA ARG A 222 -21.67 -10.04 -29.66
C ARG A 222 -22.64 -11.02 -30.31
N TYR A 223 -22.19 -12.21 -30.71
CA TYR A 223 -23.04 -13.25 -31.25
C TYR A 223 -24.13 -13.67 -30.27
N ALA A 224 -23.75 -13.92 -29.01
CA ALA A 224 -24.71 -14.28 -27.97
C ALA A 224 -25.76 -13.18 -27.80
N TYR A 225 -25.34 -11.91 -27.73
CA TYR A 225 -26.29 -10.80 -27.62
C TYR A 225 -27.22 -10.72 -28.82
N ILE A 226 -26.68 -10.76 -30.05
CA ILE A 226 -27.50 -10.67 -31.26
C ILE A 226 -28.50 -11.83 -31.28
N LYS A 227 -28.04 -13.08 -31.12
CA LYS A 227 -28.89 -14.27 -31.11
C LYS A 227 -29.98 -14.22 -30.03
N ILE A 228 -29.64 -13.78 -28.81
CA ILE A 228 -30.60 -13.67 -27.72
C ILE A 228 -31.68 -12.62 -28.02
N ASN A 229 -31.32 -11.53 -28.70
CA ASN A 229 -32.22 -10.40 -28.96
C ASN A 229 -32.91 -10.46 -30.33
N THR A 230 -32.56 -11.40 -31.20
CA THR A 230 -33.20 -11.61 -32.50
C THR A 230 -33.91 -12.97 -32.57
N LYS A 231 -34.46 -13.43 -31.43
CA LYS A 231 -35.26 -14.66 -31.40
C LYS A 231 -36.61 -14.49 -32.09
N ASP A 232 -37.16 -13.28 -32.04
CA ASP A 232 -38.45 -12.98 -32.67
C ASP A 232 -38.32 -12.94 -34.19
N ASP A 233 -39.33 -13.45 -34.90
CA ASP A 233 -39.31 -13.56 -36.37
C ASP A 233 -39.11 -12.21 -37.06
N ILE A 234 -39.74 -11.15 -36.53
CA ILE A 234 -39.61 -9.77 -37.06
C ILE A 234 -38.17 -9.28 -36.91
N SER A 235 -37.57 -9.51 -35.73
CA SER A 235 -36.20 -9.08 -35.42
C SER A 235 -35.17 -9.88 -36.22
N ALA A 236 -35.40 -11.18 -36.41
CA ALA A 236 -34.60 -12.06 -37.24
C ALA A 236 -34.66 -11.64 -38.72
N LEU A 237 -35.85 -11.31 -39.25
CA LEU A 237 -36.02 -10.84 -40.62
C LEU A 237 -35.33 -9.48 -40.84
N ARG A 238 -35.42 -8.56 -39.87
CA ARG A 238 -34.68 -7.29 -39.92
C ARG A 238 -33.17 -7.52 -39.97
N LEU A 239 -32.65 -8.40 -39.11
CA LEU A 239 -31.23 -8.75 -39.13
C LEU A 239 -30.80 -9.32 -40.50
N LYS A 240 -31.51 -10.33 -41.01
CA LYS A 240 -31.20 -10.92 -42.34
C LYS A 240 -31.19 -9.87 -43.44
N ASN A 241 -32.21 -9.00 -43.49
CA ASN A 241 -32.26 -7.89 -44.44
C ASN A 241 -31.07 -6.93 -44.29
N THR A 242 -30.66 -6.60 -43.05
CA THR A 242 -29.50 -5.72 -42.84
C THR A 242 -28.19 -6.37 -43.29
N LEU A 243 -28.01 -7.68 -43.04
CA LEU A 243 -26.83 -8.43 -43.46
C LEU A 243 -26.72 -8.47 -44.99
N GLN A 244 -27.82 -8.79 -45.67
CA GLN A 244 -27.84 -8.88 -47.13
C GLN A 244 -27.69 -7.50 -47.80
N ARG A 245 -28.46 -6.49 -47.37
CA ARG A 245 -28.47 -5.17 -48.04
C ARG A 245 -27.23 -4.31 -47.77
N LYS A 246 -26.68 -4.35 -46.56
CA LYS A 246 -25.55 -3.47 -46.17
C LYS A 246 -24.19 -4.14 -46.33
N TYR A 247 -24.13 -5.44 -46.08
CA TYR A 247 -22.86 -6.16 -45.96
C TYR A 247 -22.73 -7.29 -47.00
N ASN A 248 -23.79 -7.63 -47.73
CA ASN A 248 -23.83 -8.71 -48.72
C ASN A 248 -23.37 -10.07 -48.16
N VAL A 249 -23.66 -10.34 -46.87
CA VAL A 249 -23.31 -11.59 -46.18
C VAL A 249 -24.55 -12.36 -45.77
N SER A 250 -24.42 -13.69 -45.71
CA SER A 250 -25.53 -14.59 -45.34
C SER A 250 -25.60 -14.83 -43.84
N SER A 251 -24.46 -14.70 -43.15
CA SER A 251 -24.32 -15.01 -41.73
C SER A 251 -23.54 -13.94 -40.98
N ILE A 252 -23.85 -13.79 -39.69
CA ILE A 252 -23.10 -12.92 -38.76
C ILE A 252 -21.64 -13.40 -38.59
N SER A 253 -21.35 -14.67 -38.87
CA SER A 253 -19.99 -15.23 -38.79
C SER A 253 -19.03 -14.63 -39.81
N GLU A 254 -19.53 -14.24 -40.98
CA GLU A 254 -18.76 -13.70 -42.12
C GLU A 254 -18.40 -12.21 -41.93
N LEU A 255 -18.93 -11.58 -40.90
CA LEU A 255 -18.84 -10.14 -40.70
C LEU A 255 -17.48 -9.74 -40.08
N THR A 256 -16.92 -8.63 -40.54
CA THR A 256 -15.71 -8.05 -39.92
C THR A 256 -15.98 -7.64 -38.47
N ASP A 257 -14.94 -7.49 -37.65
CA ASP A 257 -15.12 -7.09 -36.24
C ASP A 257 -15.79 -5.72 -36.12
N GLU A 258 -15.43 -4.77 -36.98
CA GLU A 258 -16.03 -3.43 -36.96
C GLU A 258 -17.50 -3.47 -37.35
N ASP A 259 -17.84 -4.24 -38.37
CA ASP A 259 -19.22 -4.35 -38.85
C ASP A 259 -20.09 -5.16 -37.88
N LEU A 260 -19.51 -6.14 -37.19
CA LEU A 260 -20.17 -6.85 -36.10
C LEU A 260 -20.52 -5.92 -34.94
N ASP A 261 -19.63 -4.97 -34.59
CA ASP A 261 -19.95 -3.97 -33.56
C ASP A 261 -21.04 -3.01 -34.03
N LYS A 262 -21.05 -2.60 -35.31
CA LYS A 262 -22.12 -1.75 -35.88
C LYS A 262 -23.49 -2.43 -35.82
N VAL A 263 -23.57 -3.70 -36.24
CA VAL A 263 -24.81 -4.49 -36.18
C VAL A 263 -25.28 -4.66 -34.73
N TYR A 264 -24.36 -5.02 -33.83
CA TYR A 264 -24.63 -5.12 -32.40
C TYR A 264 -25.23 -3.83 -31.83
N ARG A 265 -24.61 -2.67 -32.11
CA ARG A 265 -25.09 -1.35 -31.64
C ARG A 265 -26.46 -1.00 -32.19
N SER A 266 -26.73 -1.33 -33.46
CA SER A 266 -28.03 -1.08 -34.07
C SER A 266 -29.14 -1.83 -33.32
N ILE A 267 -28.93 -3.11 -33.02
CA ILE A 267 -29.89 -3.95 -32.28
C ILE A 267 -30.04 -3.48 -30.83
N ALA A 268 -28.95 -3.11 -30.16
CA ALA A 268 -29.02 -2.57 -28.80
C ALA A 268 -29.83 -1.25 -28.74
N SER A 269 -29.65 -0.38 -29.74
CA SER A 269 -30.36 0.91 -29.82
C SER A 269 -31.85 0.74 -30.11
N SER A 270 -32.24 -0.21 -30.96
CA SER A 270 -33.64 -0.46 -31.28
C SER A 270 -34.40 -0.99 -30.05
N ARG A 271 -33.78 -1.85 -29.26
CA ARG A 271 -34.37 -2.35 -28.00
C ARG A 271 -34.60 -1.25 -26.97
N THR A 272 -33.68 -0.29 -26.88
CA THR A 272 -33.79 0.83 -25.94
C THR A 272 -34.94 1.75 -26.34
N ARG A 273 -35.15 1.97 -27.64
CA ARG A 273 -36.29 2.74 -28.17
C ARG A 273 -37.63 2.05 -27.93
N SER A 274 -37.68 0.73 -28.03
CA SER A 274 -38.91 -0.05 -27.78
C SER A 274 -39.33 -0.11 -26.30
N LYS A 275 -38.43 0.20 -25.37
CA LYS A 275 -38.70 0.20 -23.92
C LYS A 275 -39.09 1.57 -23.37
N LYS A 276 -38.86 2.63 -24.13
CA LYS A 276 -39.34 3.98 -23.83
C LYS A 276 -40.74 4.14 -24.40
#